data_AF-A0A2V6TBC1-F1
#
_entry.id   AF-A0A2V6TBC1-F1
#
_cell.length_a   1.000
_cell.length_b   1.000
_cell.length_c   1.000
_cell.angle_alpha   90.00
_cell.angle_beta   90.00
_cell.angle_gamma   90.00
#
_symmetry.space_group_name_H-M   'P 1'
#
loop_
_entity.id
_entity.type
_entity.pdbx_description
1 polymer ?
#
loop_
_entity_poly.entity_id
_entity_poly.type
_entity_poly.pdbx_seq_one_letter_code
_entity_poly.pdbx_strand_id
1 'polypeptide(L)' 'MVTEFKVIVEDRVGTLAQLGAALGDARINVEAIQGMSREGKGVVQFVPNDPDRAYQARRARCQGSG' A
#
# COMPACT_ATOMS: atom_id res chain seq x y z
N MET A 1 4.89 3.87 18.58
CA MET A 1 4.77 5.00 17.66
C MET A 1 4.03 4.50 16.43
N VAL A 2 3.04 5.24 15.92
CA VAL A 2 2.25 4.82 14.74
C VAL A 2 2.95 5.32 13.47
N THR A 3 3.09 4.47 12.47
CA THR A 3 3.69 4.82 11.17
C THR A 3 2.65 4.68 10.07
N GLU A 4 2.39 5.77 9.35
CA GLU A 4 1.51 5.79 8.18
C GLU A 4 2.35 5.70 6.90
N PHE A 5 1.94 4.83 5.97
CA PHE A 5 2.53 4.73 4.64
C PHE A 5 1.62 5.39 3.63
N LYS A 6 2.17 6.30 2.84
CA LYS A 6 1.54 6.83 1.64
C LYS A 6 2.15 6.19 0.40
N VAL A 7 1.30 5.63 -0.46
CA VAL A 7 1.70 5.07 -1.75
C VAL A 7 0.88 5.70 -2.86
N ILE A 8 1.55 6.02 -3.96
CA ILE A 8 0.94 6.48 -5.19
C ILE A 8 0.94 5.29 -6.13
N VAL A 9 -0.21 5.00 -6.69
CA VAL A 9 -0.45 3.84 -7.55
C VAL A 9 -1.20 4.28 -8.81
N GLU A 10 -1.17 3.45 -9.85
CA GLU A 10 -1.96 3.69 -11.06
C GLU A 10 -3.46 3.60 -10.74
N ASP A 11 -4.25 4.57 -11.25
CA ASP A 11 -5.71 4.61 -11.09
C ASP A 11 -6.40 3.66 -12.07
N ARG A 12 -6.21 2.36 -11.84
CA ARG A 12 -6.83 1.28 -12.60
C ARG A 12 -7.38 0.22 -11.66
N VAL A 13 -8.35 -0.52 -12.17
CA VAL A 13 -8.96 -1.64 -11.43
C VAL A 13 -7.86 -2.65 -11.08
N GLY A 14 -7.87 -3.09 -9.82
CA GLY A 14 -6.98 -4.12 -9.30
C GLY A 14 -5.67 -3.62 -8.68
N THR A 15 -5.30 -2.35 -8.83
CA THR A 15 -4.03 -1.86 -8.26
C THR A 15 -4.02 -1.91 -6.73
N LEU A 16 -5.12 -1.50 -6.09
CA LEU A 16 -5.27 -1.64 -4.64
C LEU A 16 -5.28 -3.12 -4.21
N ALA A 17 -5.86 -4.01 -5.02
CA ALA A 17 -5.85 -5.44 -4.75
C ALA A 17 -4.45 -6.03 -4.81
N GLN A 18 -3.58 -5.56 -5.70
CA GLN A 18 -2.17 -5.97 -5.75
C GLN A 18 -1.40 -5.52 -4.50
N LEU A 19 -1.65 -4.29 -4.02
CA LEU A 19 -1.10 -3.82 -2.74
C LEU A 19 -1.60 -4.67 -1.58
N GLY A 20 -2.91 -4.92 -1.52
CA GLY A 20 -3.52 -5.77 -0.49
C GLY A 20 -2.97 -7.20 -0.51
N ALA A 21 -2.75 -7.77 -1.69
CA ALA A 21 -2.14 -9.09 -1.85
C ALA A 21 -0.69 -9.11 -1.33
N ALA A 22 0.11 -8.07 -1.61
CA ALA A 22 1.48 -7.98 -1.11
C ALA A 22 1.53 -7.96 0.43
N LEU A 23 0.62 -7.21 1.06
CA LEU A 23 0.51 -7.14 2.53
C LEU A 23 -0.03 -8.46 3.10
N GLY A 24 -1.03 -9.06 2.44
CA GLY A 24 -1.64 -10.34 2.83
C GLY A 24 -0.66 -11.52 2.74
N ASP A 25 0.11 -11.62 1.66
CA ASP A 25 1.18 -12.61 1.48
C ASP A 25 2.22 -12.52 2.61
N ALA A 26 2.52 -11.29 3.06
CA ALA A 26 3.41 -11.02 4.16
C ALA A 26 2.76 -11.19 5.55
N ARG A 27 1.47 -11.53 5.63
CA ARG A 27 0.66 -11.62 6.86
C ARG A 27 0.71 -10.34 7.71
N ILE A 28 0.52 -9.20 7.07
CA ILE A 28 0.50 -7.89 7.71
C ILE A 28 -0.94 -7.40 7.81
N ASN A 29 -1.36 -7.02 9.02
CA ASN A 29 -2.68 -6.43 9.23
C ASN A 29 -2.62 -4.92 8.98
N VAL A 30 -3.74 -4.38 8.50
CA VAL A 30 -3.94 -2.95 8.27
C VAL A 30 -4.92 -2.45 9.32
N GLU A 31 -4.45 -1.57 10.20
CA GLU A 31 -5.25 -0.98 11.28
C GLU A 31 -6.14 0.15 10.77
N ALA A 32 -5.64 0.92 9.80
CA ALA A 32 -6.38 1.98 9.14
C ALA A 32 -5.98 2.07 7.67
N ILE A 33 -6.94 2.38 6.80
CA ILE A 33 -6.69 2.60 5.37
C ILE A 33 -7.62 3.68 4.84
N GLN A 34 -7.08 4.54 3.98
CA GLN A 34 -7.82 5.47 3.16
C GLN A 34 -7.28 5.43 1.74
N GLY A 35 -8.16 5.61 0.76
CA GLY A 35 -7.82 5.64 -0.64
C GLY A 35 -8.55 6.78 -1.33
N MET A 36 -7.85 7.51 -2.18
CA MET A 36 -8.44 8.55 -3.01
C MET A 36 -7.81 8.52 -4.39
N SER A 37 -8.64 8.55 -5.43
CA SER A 37 -8.18 8.75 -6.81
C SER A 37 -8.20 10.24 -7.14
N ARG A 38 -7.12 10.76 -7.73
CA ARG A 38 -7.00 12.15 -8.16
C ARG A 38 -6.09 12.25 -9.37
N GLU A 39 -6.53 12.97 -10.40
CA GLU A 39 -5.73 13.25 -11.60
C GLU A 39 -5.17 11.97 -12.29
N GLY A 40 -5.96 10.89 -12.34
CA GLY A 40 -5.55 9.62 -12.94
C GLY A 40 -4.53 8.83 -12.10
N LYS A 41 -4.34 9.19 -10.83
CA LYS A 41 -3.51 8.45 -9.87
C LYS A 41 -4.33 8.04 -8.65
N GLY A 42 -4.13 6.81 -8.19
CA GLY A 42 -4.61 6.37 -6.90
C GLY A 42 -3.62 6.75 -5.81
N VAL A 43 -4.08 7.40 -4.75
CA VAL A 43 -3.30 7.65 -3.53
C VAL A 43 -3.90 6.79 -2.43
N VAL A 44 -3.10 5.90 -1.87
CA VAL A 44 -3.52 5.03 -0.76
C VAL A 44 -2.64 5.36 0.43
N GLN A 45 -3.27 5.64 1.56
CA GLN A 45 -2.59 5.83 2.84
C GLN A 45 -3.08 4.77 3.81
N PHE A 46 -2.17 4.10 4.49
CA PHE A 46 -2.51 3.01 5.40
C PHE A 46 -1.56 2.92 6.58
N VAL A 47 -2.07 2.40 7.68
CA VAL A 47 -1.34 2.12 8.91
C VAL A 47 -1.26 0.61 9.09
N PRO A 48 -0.10 -0.02 8.87
CA PRO A 48 0.10 -1.42 9.17
C PRO A 48 0.39 -1.64 10.65
N ASN A 49 0.07 -2.83 11.15
CA ASN A 49 0.43 -3.25 12.51
C ASN A 49 1.94 -3.46 12.70
N ASP A 50 2.68 -3.69 11.61
CA ASP A 50 4.13 -3.84 11.59
C ASP A 50 4.74 -3.00 10.45
N PRO A 51 5.20 -1.76 10.74
CA PRO A 51 5.73 -0.85 9.74
C PRO A 51 6.97 -1.36 9.01
N ASP A 52 7.89 -2.03 9.73
CA ASP A 52 9.15 -2.49 9.15
C ASP A 52 8.91 -3.62 8.16
N ARG A 53 8.05 -4.58 8.51
CA ARG A 53 7.65 -5.65 7.58
C ARG A 53 6.84 -5.11 6.42
N ALA A 54 5.97 -4.12 6.65
CA ALA A 54 5.17 -3.52 5.58
C ALA A 54 6.03 -2.80 4.55
N TYR A 55 7.06 -2.09 5.00
CA TYR A 55 8.02 -1.45 4.12
C TYR A 55 8.73 -2.47 3.21
N GLN A 56 9.15 -3.62 3.76
CA GLN A 56 9.81 -4.66 2.96
C GLN A 56 8.84 -5.39 2.02
N ALA A 57 7.64 -5.75 2.48
CA ALA A 57 6.63 -6.44 1.68
C ALA A 57 6.18 -5.61 0.47
N ARG A 58 5.99 -4.30 0.66
CA ARG A 58 5.64 -3.38 -0.43
C ARG A 58 6.73 -3.33 -1.51
N ARG A 59 8.02 -3.32 -1.12
CA ARG A 59 9.14 -3.24 -2.08
C ARG A 59 9.17 -4.43 -3.04
N ALA A 60 8.73 -5.60 -2.60
CA ALA A 60 8.73 -6.82 -3.40
C ALA A 60 7.79 -6.74 -4.63
N ARG A 61 6.78 -5.86 -4.64
CA ARG A 61 5.81 -5.76 -5.73
C ARG A 61 5.58 -4.36 -6.31
N CYS A 62 5.95 -3.28 -5.60
CA CYS A 62 5.64 -1.91 -6.03
C CYS A 62 6.85 -1.09 -6.54
N GLN A 63 8.06 -1.66 -6.68
CA GLN A 63 9.17 -0.95 -7.35
C GLN A 63 8.96 -0.94 -8.87
N GLY A 64 8.17 0.03 -9.33
CA GLY A 64 7.91 0.28 -10.74
C GLY A 64 7.14 1.58 -10.92
N SER A 65 7.72 2.71 -10.51
CA SER A 65 7.38 4.08 -10.92
C SER A 65 8.42 5.01 -10.31
N GLY A 66 9.62 5.00 -10.90
CA GLY A 66 10.54 6.14 -10.83
C GLY A 66 10.18 7.14 -11.92
#